data_AF-A0AAV9SPP6-F1
#
_entry.id   AF-A0AAV9SPP6-F1
#
_cell.length_a   1.000
_cell.length_b   1.000
_cell.length_c   1.000
_cell.angle_alpha   90.00
_cell.angle_beta   90.00
_cell.angle_gamma   90.00
#
_symmetry.space_group_name_H-M   'P 1'
#
loop_
_entity.id
_entity.type
_entity.pdbx_description
1 polymer ?
#
loop_
_entity_poly.entity_id
_entity_poly.type
_entity_poly.pdbx_seq_one_letter_code
_entity_poly.pdbx_strand_id
1 'polypeptide(L)'
;MYILRWKDNPSMPKGLVYEGVQTEPTEYSGTTAAQSSVLQCIDELLGVKHEEKSRAFLTCMKSYMPPAHRKLIQDISVQPSLRDFVQQQANEYLNKAFDVCVSKLLAFRSYHINVVSHFITVPAARARQLCKNSQDSEGEIVSRAPTSREERGTGGSGIMTFLKTVRDKTKDVFLPQTSK
;
A
#
# COMPACT_ATOMS: atom_id res chain seq x y z
N MET A 1 -11.94 1.17 16.38
CA MET A 1 -10.50 1.40 16.12
C MET A 1 -10.40 2.59 15.18
N TYR A 2 -9.76 3.69 15.60
CA TYR A 2 -9.59 4.88 14.77
C TYR A 2 -8.19 4.85 14.13
N ILE A 3 -8.12 4.86 12.80
CA ILE A 3 -6.87 5.01 12.06
C ILE A 3 -6.79 6.48 11.62
N LEU A 4 -6.18 7.30 12.46
CA LEU A 4 -6.06 8.74 12.22
C LEU A 4 -4.85 9.04 11.33
N ARG A 5 -4.99 10.08 10.50
CA ARG A 5 -3.91 10.71 9.72
C ARG A 5 -4.03 12.22 9.88
N TRP A 6 -2.91 12.92 9.90
CA TRP A 6 -2.89 14.38 9.84
C TRP A 6 -1.94 14.91 8.76
N LYS A 7 -1.31 14.02 7.99
CA LYS A 7 -0.78 14.33 6.67
C LYS A 7 -1.87 14.22 5.59
N ASP A 8 -1.92 15.18 4.68
CA ASP A 8 -2.90 15.25 3.59
C ASP A 8 -4.37 15.18 4.09
N ASN A 9 -4.63 15.67 5.30
CA ASN A 9 -5.97 15.65 5.91
C ASN A 9 -6.63 17.05 5.82
N PRO A 10 -7.74 17.22 5.08
CA PRO A 10 -8.43 18.51 4.97
C PRO A 10 -8.93 19.09 6.29
N SER A 11 -9.21 18.23 7.28
CA SER A 11 -9.63 18.67 8.63
C SER A 11 -8.44 19.12 9.49
N MET A 12 -7.21 18.78 9.12
CA MET A 12 -5.97 19.19 9.79
C MET A 12 -4.95 19.62 8.74
N PRO A 13 -5.19 20.71 7.99
CA PRO A 13 -4.41 21.06 6.80
C PRO A 13 -2.97 21.47 7.11
N LYS A 14 -2.68 21.82 8.37
CA LYS A 14 -1.33 22.13 8.84
C LYS A 14 -0.66 20.95 9.55
N GLY A 15 -1.35 19.84 9.76
CA GLY A 15 -0.89 18.75 10.64
C GLY A 15 -1.32 18.92 12.10
N LEU A 16 -0.63 18.22 13.00
CA LEU A 16 -0.93 18.16 14.43
C LEU A 16 0.21 18.79 15.24
N VAL A 17 -0.14 19.64 16.21
CA VAL A 17 0.84 20.20 17.17
C VAL A 17 1.01 19.21 18.33
N TYR A 18 2.26 18.89 18.66
CA TYR A 18 2.60 18.05 19.80
C TYR A 18 2.99 18.94 20.98
N GLU A 19 2.01 19.42 21.72
CA GLU A 19 2.22 20.32 22.86
C GLU A 19 3.24 19.74 23.86
N GLY A 20 4.18 20.58 24.30
CA GLY A 20 5.29 20.17 25.18
C GLY A 20 6.44 19.43 24.48
N VAL A 21 6.31 19.08 23.19
CA VAL A 21 7.35 18.42 22.39
C VAL A 21 7.81 19.31 21.24
N GLN A 22 6.85 19.84 20.46
CA GLN A 22 7.09 20.67 19.29
C GLN A 22 5.98 21.70 19.12
N THR A 23 6.36 22.97 18.94
CA THR A 23 5.43 24.09 18.73
C THR A 23 4.85 24.10 17.32
N GLU A 24 5.65 23.65 16.34
CA GLU A 24 5.23 23.62 14.94
C GLU A 24 4.34 22.41 14.64
N PRO A 25 3.24 22.60 13.88
CA PRO A 25 2.43 21.50 13.37
C PRO A 25 3.25 20.50 12.57
N THR A 26 3.08 19.21 12.84
CA THR A 26 3.79 18.12 12.15
C THR A 26 2.81 17.23 11.39
N GLU A 27 3.22 16.77 10.21
CA GLU A 27 2.42 15.89 9.35
C GLU A 27 2.91 14.43 9.42
N TYR A 28 2.03 13.51 9.84
CA TYR A 28 2.28 12.08 9.75
C TYR A 28 1.16 11.35 9.00
N SER A 29 1.59 10.41 8.16
CA SER A 29 0.70 9.48 7.49
C SER A 29 0.03 8.55 8.49
N GLY A 30 -1.23 8.23 8.25
CA GLY A 30 -1.93 7.21 9.02
C GLY A 30 -1.37 5.81 8.76
N THR A 31 -1.81 4.86 9.58
CA THR A 31 -1.40 3.46 9.45
C THR A 31 -1.84 2.86 8.12
N THR A 32 -0.92 2.18 7.43
CA THR A 32 -1.21 1.45 6.20
C THR A 32 -0.46 0.12 6.16
N ALA A 33 -0.95 -0.83 5.38
CA ALA A 33 -0.24 -2.10 5.15
C ALA A 33 1.15 -1.90 4.52
N ALA A 34 1.40 -0.77 3.86
CA ALA A 34 2.71 -0.43 3.29
C ALA A 34 3.80 -0.19 4.35
N GLN A 35 3.42 0.01 5.61
CA GLN A 35 4.35 0.06 6.75
C GLN A 35 4.78 -1.35 7.22
N SER A 36 4.23 -2.42 6.64
CA SER A 36 4.71 -3.79 6.88
C SER A 36 6.09 -4.00 6.29
N SER A 37 7.06 -4.31 7.15
CA SER A 37 8.43 -4.64 6.72
C SER A 37 8.48 -5.95 5.95
N VAL A 38 7.62 -6.93 6.30
CA VAL A 38 7.62 -8.26 5.66
C VAL A 38 7.34 -8.16 4.16
N LEU A 39 6.30 -7.41 3.77
CA LEU A 39 5.94 -7.30 2.35
C LEU A 39 7.03 -6.61 1.54
N GLN A 40 7.66 -5.58 2.11
CA GLN A 40 8.77 -4.89 1.44
C GLN A 40 10.04 -5.76 1.38
N CYS A 41 10.35 -6.55 2.42
CA CYS A 41 11.45 -7.51 2.38
C CYS A 41 11.24 -8.56 1.28
N ILE A 42 10.03 -9.12 1.17
CA ILE A 42 9.71 -10.12 0.14
C ILE A 42 9.79 -9.49 -1.26
N ASP A 43 9.33 -8.25 -1.43
CA ASP A 43 9.47 -7.54 -2.71
C ASP A 43 10.93 -7.34 -3.12
N GLU A 44 11.79 -6.87 -2.20
CA GLU A 44 13.22 -6.72 -2.50
C GLU A 44 13.87 -8.09 -2.79
N LEU A 45 13.55 -9.13 -2.00
CA LEU A 45 14.10 -10.48 -2.15
C LEU A 45 13.72 -11.11 -3.51
N LEU A 46 12.45 -11.02 -3.90
CA LEU A 46 11.98 -11.56 -5.17
C LEU A 46 12.30 -10.65 -6.37
N GLY A 47 12.77 -9.43 -6.11
CA GLY A 47 13.13 -8.48 -7.15
C GLY A 47 11.94 -7.75 -7.79
N VAL A 48 10.84 -7.56 -7.05
CA VAL A 48 9.67 -6.82 -7.55
C VAL A 48 10.03 -5.35 -7.75
N LYS A 49 9.96 -4.87 -8.99
CA LYS A 49 10.24 -3.46 -9.34
C LYS A 49 8.95 -2.66 -9.48
N HIS A 50 8.72 -1.76 -8.53
CA HIS A 50 7.54 -0.88 -8.51
C HIS A 50 7.74 0.37 -9.38
N GLU A 51 6.65 0.85 -9.99
CA GLU A 51 6.61 2.14 -10.69
C GLU A 51 6.98 3.30 -9.77
N GLU A 52 7.46 4.40 -10.34
CA GLU A 52 8.01 5.56 -9.60
C GLU A 52 7.08 6.04 -8.48
N LYS A 53 5.78 6.26 -8.78
CA LYS A 53 4.81 6.74 -7.79
C LYS A 53 4.63 5.74 -6.64
N SER A 54 4.47 4.47 -6.96
CA SER A 54 4.29 3.40 -5.97
C SER A 54 5.57 3.20 -5.13
N ARG A 55 6.73 3.23 -5.78
CA ARG A 55 8.06 3.14 -5.15
C ARG A 55 8.30 4.31 -4.20
N ALA A 56 7.99 5.54 -4.60
CA ALA A 56 8.12 6.72 -3.76
C ALA A 56 7.24 6.60 -2.50
N PHE A 57 5.98 6.16 -2.65
CA PHE A 57 5.09 5.92 -1.52
C PHE A 57 5.62 4.82 -0.58
N LEU A 58 5.98 3.64 -1.11
CA LEU A 58 6.53 2.53 -0.33
C LEU A 58 7.83 2.93 0.40
N THR A 59 8.68 3.71 -0.26
CA THR A 59 9.93 4.24 0.32
C THR A 59 9.64 5.20 1.47
N CYS A 60 8.67 6.11 1.31
CA CYS A 60 8.22 6.97 2.40
C CYS A 60 7.73 6.13 3.59
N MET A 61 6.99 5.05 3.34
CA MET A 61 6.49 4.16 4.39
C MET A 61 7.59 3.40 5.14
N LYS A 62 8.79 3.23 4.56
CA LYS A 62 9.94 2.67 5.29
C LYS A 62 10.29 3.51 6.53
N SER A 63 10.13 4.85 6.48
CA SER A 63 10.42 5.74 7.63
C SER A 63 9.56 5.45 8.87
N TYR A 64 8.40 4.82 8.69
CA TYR A 64 7.49 4.40 9.76
C TYR A 64 7.81 3.00 10.31
N MET A 65 8.85 2.34 9.79
CA MET A 65 9.30 1.03 10.26
C MET A 65 10.41 1.15 11.31
N PRO A 66 10.50 0.21 12.27
CA PRO A 66 11.62 0.11 13.19
C PRO A 66 12.98 0.17 12.45
N PRO A 67 14.01 0.85 13.01
CA PRO A 67 15.31 1.00 12.33
C PRO A 67 15.95 -0.31 11.90
N ALA A 68 15.87 -1.36 12.74
CA ALA A 68 16.39 -2.69 12.41
C ALA A 68 15.70 -3.31 11.18
N HIS A 69 14.40 -3.09 11.02
CA HIS A 69 13.65 -3.62 9.88
C HIS A 69 13.98 -2.86 8.59
N ARG A 70 14.16 -1.54 8.67
CA ARG A 70 14.63 -0.75 7.53
C ARG A 70 16.00 -1.22 7.06
N LYS A 71 16.91 -1.47 8.01
CA LYS A 71 18.24 -2.00 7.72
C LYS A 71 18.16 -3.35 7.02
N LEU A 72 17.34 -4.28 7.50
CA LEU A 72 17.15 -5.58 6.83
C LEU A 72 16.71 -5.42 5.36
N ILE A 73 15.74 -4.54 5.08
CA ILE A 73 15.28 -4.28 3.71
C ILE A 73 16.43 -3.74 2.84
N GLN A 74 17.24 -2.83 3.38
CA GLN A 74 18.41 -2.29 2.70
C GLN A 74 19.46 -3.37 2.45
N ASP A 75 19.75 -4.19 3.45
CA ASP A 75 20.74 -5.28 3.37
C ASP A 75 20.34 -6.29 2.28
N ILE A 76 19.05 -6.60 2.14
CA ILE A 76 18.51 -7.44 1.04
C ILE A 76 18.71 -6.73 -0.31
N SER A 77 18.42 -5.44 -0.40
CA SER A 77 18.45 -4.70 -1.67
C SER A 77 19.84 -4.58 -2.32
N VAL A 78 20.91 -4.72 -1.53
CA VAL A 78 22.30 -4.69 -2.01
C VAL A 78 22.85 -6.08 -2.34
N GLN A 79 22.12 -7.15 -2.03
CA GLN A 79 22.52 -8.50 -2.40
C GLN A 79 22.32 -8.76 -3.90
N PRO A 80 23.03 -9.74 -4.47
CA PRO A 80 22.76 -10.23 -5.82
C PRO A 80 21.29 -10.62 -6.01
N SER A 81 20.76 -10.39 -7.22
CA SER A 81 19.38 -10.72 -7.58
C SER A 81 19.13 -12.22 -7.45
N LEU A 82 18.21 -12.60 -6.55
CA LEU A 82 17.76 -13.99 -6.43
C LEU A 82 17.14 -14.49 -7.72
N ARG A 83 16.38 -13.64 -8.42
CA ARG A 83 15.77 -13.98 -9.71
C ARG A 83 16.83 -14.34 -10.74
N ASP A 84 17.87 -13.51 -10.87
CA ASP A 84 18.93 -13.74 -11.85
C ASP A 84 19.75 -14.98 -11.48
N PHE A 85 20.02 -15.18 -10.18
CA PHE A 85 20.67 -16.40 -9.68
C PHE A 85 19.88 -17.65 -10.08
N VAL A 86 18.57 -17.69 -9.82
CA VAL A 86 17.71 -18.84 -10.17
C VAL A 86 17.73 -19.11 -11.68
N GLN A 87 17.63 -18.07 -12.50
CA GLN A 87 17.69 -18.20 -13.96
C GLN A 87 19.02 -18.78 -14.45
N GLN A 88 20.15 -18.40 -13.82
CA GLN A 88 21.48 -18.88 -14.20
C GLN A 88 21.71 -20.36 -13.87
N GLN A 89 21.03 -20.91 -12.86
CA GLN A 89 21.23 -22.31 -12.46
C GLN A 89 20.64 -23.33 -13.45
N ALA A 90 19.81 -22.90 -14.42
CA ALA A 90 19.12 -23.77 -15.38
C ALA A 90 18.41 -24.99 -14.73
N ASN A 91 17.92 -24.82 -13.50
CA ASN A 91 17.33 -25.89 -12.68
C ASN A 91 15.81 -25.74 -12.61
N GLU A 92 15.07 -26.67 -13.21
CA GLU A 92 13.60 -26.63 -13.24
C GLU A 92 12.95 -26.62 -11.86
N TYR A 93 13.54 -27.32 -10.87
CA TYR A 93 13.01 -27.34 -9.51
C TYR A 93 13.16 -25.98 -8.84
N LEU A 94 14.31 -25.32 -8.99
CA LEU A 94 14.54 -23.97 -8.47
C LEU A 94 13.64 -22.94 -9.14
N ASN A 95 13.49 -23.03 -10.46
CA ASN A 95 12.57 -22.16 -11.22
C ASN A 95 11.14 -22.29 -10.70
N LYS A 96 10.66 -23.54 -10.53
CA LYS A 96 9.33 -23.82 -10.00
C LYS A 96 9.16 -23.33 -8.57
N ALA A 97 10.16 -23.50 -7.70
CA ALA A 97 10.12 -23.01 -6.33
C ALA A 97 10.03 -21.47 -6.27
N PHE A 98 10.80 -20.78 -7.11
CA PHE A 98 10.74 -19.32 -7.24
C PHE A 98 9.35 -18.85 -7.72
N ASP A 99 8.82 -19.46 -8.79
CA ASP A 99 7.50 -19.12 -9.33
C ASP A 99 6.37 -19.43 -8.33
N VAL A 100 6.51 -20.45 -7.49
CA VAL A 100 5.58 -20.71 -6.37
C VAL A 100 5.60 -19.55 -5.37
N CYS A 101 6.77 -19.03 -4.98
CA CYS A 101 6.87 -17.86 -4.10
C CYS A 101 6.18 -16.63 -4.71
N VAL A 102 6.46 -16.33 -5.99
CA VAL A 102 5.82 -15.23 -6.73
C VAL A 102 4.30 -15.42 -6.78
N SER A 103 3.83 -16.64 -7.05
CA SER A 103 2.41 -16.99 -7.09
C SER A 103 1.72 -16.78 -5.74
N LYS A 104 2.36 -17.14 -4.63
CA LYS A 104 1.81 -16.93 -3.28
C LYS A 104 1.73 -15.45 -2.92
N LEU A 105 2.75 -14.65 -3.28
CA LEU A 105 2.70 -13.20 -3.09
C LEU A 105 1.59 -12.56 -3.94
N LEU A 106 1.43 -13.00 -5.19
CA LEU A 106 0.38 -12.53 -6.08
C LEU A 106 -1.03 -12.87 -5.56
N ALA A 107 -1.21 -14.10 -5.05
CA ALA A 107 -2.45 -14.53 -4.43
C ALA A 107 -2.78 -13.69 -3.19
N PHE A 108 -1.79 -13.44 -2.33
CA PHE A 108 -1.95 -12.56 -1.17
C PHE A 108 -2.40 -11.15 -1.58
N ARG A 109 -1.75 -10.55 -2.58
CA ARG A 109 -2.09 -9.20 -3.07
C ARG A 109 -3.50 -9.14 -3.67
N SER A 110 -3.89 -10.19 -4.40
CA SER A 110 -5.23 -10.32 -4.97
C SER A 110 -6.29 -10.45 -3.87
N TYR A 111 -6.01 -11.24 -2.83
CA TYR A 111 -6.89 -11.35 -1.67
C TYR A 111 -6.99 -10.02 -0.91
N HIS A 112 -5.87 -9.32 -0.70
CA HIS A 112 -5.85 -8.02 -0.03
C HIS A 112 -6.69 -6.96 -0.78
N ILE A 113 -6.67 -6.96 -2.12
CA ILE A 113 -7.57 -6.11 -2.93
C ILE A 113 -9.04 -6.42 -2.63
N ASN A 114 -9.41 -7.69 -2.49
CA ASN A 114 -10.78 -8.08 -2.14
C ASN A 114 -11.17 -7.61 -0.74
N VAL A 115 -10.25 -7.74 0.23
CA VAL A 115 -10.44 -7.22 1.59
C VAL A 115 -10.67 -5.71 1.57
N VAL A 116 -9.80 -4.95 0.90
CA VAL A 116 -9.94 -3.48 0.79
C VAL A 116 -11.24 -3.10 0.08
N SER A 117 -11.60 -3.82 -0.98
CA SER A 117 -12.87 -3.60 -1.67
C SER A 117 -14.06 -3.79 -0.73
N HIS A 118 -14.09 -4.90 0.01
CA HIS A 118 -15.20 -5.28 0.86
C HIS A 118 -15.35 -4.37 2.09
N PHE A 119 -14.24 -4.03 2.76
CA PHE A 119 -14.28 -3.29 4.02
C PHE A 119 -14.15 -1.79 3.85
N ILE A 120 -13.67 -1.31 2.71
CA ILE A 120 -13.41 0.12 2.52
C ILE A 120 -14.14 0.68 1.30
N THR A 121 -13.87 0.17 0.10
CA THR A 121 -14.41 0.76 -1.14
C THR A 121 -15.94 0.66 -1.23
N VAL A 122 -16.51 -0.53 -0.97
CA VAL A 122 -17.95 -0.76 -1.03
C VAL A 122 -18.70 0.01 0.09
N PRO A 123 -18.29 -0.05 1.37
CA PRO A 123 -18.92 0.75 2.42
C PRO A 123 -18.83 2.25 2.16
N ALA A 124 -17.68 2.76 1.70
CA ALA A 124 -17.53 4.17 1.37
C ALA A 124 -18.46 4.61 0.23
N ALA A 125 -18.59 3.80 -0.82
CA ALA A 125 -19.53 4.09 -1.92
C ALA A 125 -20.99 4.12 -1.44
N ARG A 126 -21.40 3.16 -0.60
CA ARG A 126 -22.74 3.14 0.00
C ARG A 126 -23.01 4.36 0.87
N ALA A 127 -22.06 4.75 1.73
CA ALA A 127 -22.17 5.94 2.56
C ALA A 127 -22.34 7.21 1.72
N ARG A 128 -21.56 7.37 0.64
CA ARG A 128 -21.70 8.50 -0.29
C ARG A 128 -23.07 8.53 -0.97
N GLN A 129 -23.62 7.37 -1.34
CA GLN A 129 -24.94 7.28 -1.95
C GLN A 129 -26.06 7.65 -0.97
N LEU A 130 -25.98 7.17 0.27
CA LEU A 130 -26.91 7.56 1.34
C LEU A 130 -26.88 9.07 1.58
N CYS A 131 -25.70 9.68 1.71
CA CYS A 131 -25.57 11.14 1.89
C CYS A 131 -26.13 11.94 0.71
N LYS A 132 -26.06 11.43 -0.52
CA LYS A 132 -26.67 12.09 -1.69
C LYS A 132 -28.20 12.02 -1.65
N ASN A 133 -28.76 10.88 -1.25
CA ASN A 133 -30.22 10.70 -1.17
C ASN A 133 -30.85 11.51 -0.02
N SER A 134 -30.08 11.82 1.04
CA SER A 134 -30.54 12.66 2.16
C SER A 134 -30.49 14.17 1.88
N GLN A 135 -29.95 14.61 0.75
CA GLN A 135 -29.89 16.03 0.39
C GLN A 135 -31.20 16.58 -0.23
N ASP A 136 -32.22 15.74 -0.45
CA ASP A 136 -33.56 16.15 -0.87
C ASP A 136 -34.51 16.50 0.30
N SER A 137 -34.01 16.61 1.54
CA SER A 137 -34.79 17.09 2.69
C SER A 137 -33.97 18.11 3.47
N GLU A 138 -34.39 19.38 3.36
CA GLU A 138 -33.79 20.52 4.07
C GLU A 138 -34.01 20.40 5.58
N GLY A 139 -32.93 20.61 6.34
CA GLY A 139 -32.99 20.94 7.76
C GLY A 139 -32.34 19.91 8.70
N GLU A 140 -31.02 20.00 8.91
CA GLU A 140 -30.42 20.00 10.26
C GLU A 140 -28.89 20.15 10.20
N ILE A 141 -28.38 21.09 11.00
CA ILE A 141 -26.96 21.39 11.18
C ILE A 141 -26.44 20.44 12.27
N VAL A 142 -26.17 19.18 11.92
CA VAL A 142 -25.49 18.24 12.81
C VAL A 142 -24.20 17.77 12.14
N SER A 143 -23.08 18.22 12.71
CA SER A 143 -21.68 17.78 12.49
C SER A 143 -21.45 16.90 11.25
N ARG A 144 -21.32 17.53 10.08
CA ARG A 144 -20.92 16.85 8.84
C ARG A 144 -19.55 16.19 9.04
N ALA A 145 -19.50 14.86 8.99
CA ALA A 145 -18.25 14.17 8.70
C ALA A 145 -17.71 14.74 7.37
N PRO A 146 -16.42 15.08 7.26
CA PRO A 146 -15.90 15.78 6.10
C PRO A 146 -16.10 14.91 4.86
N THR A 147 -16.93 15.38 3.93
CA THR A 147 -17.00 14.94 2.54
C THR A 147 -15.72 15.39 1.83
N SER A 148 -14.58 14.85 2.25
CA SER A 148 -13.33 15.04 1.52
C SER A 148 -13.47 14.33 0.16
N ARG A 149 -13.31 15.07 -0.93
CA ARG A 149 -13.16 14.52 -2.28
C ARG A 149 -11.92 13.62 -2.27
N GLU A 150 -12.14 12.33 -2.07
CA GLU A 150 -11.11 11.30 -2.01
C GLU A 150 -10.54 11.00 -3.42
N GLU A 151 -9.85 11.96 -4.02
CA GLU A 151 -8.85 11.63 -5.04
C GLU A 151 -7.59 11.02 -4.39
N ARG A 152 -7.43 11.15 -3.07
CA ARG A 152 -6.37 10.49 -2.27
C ARG A 152 -6.89 10.02 -0.90
N GLY A 153 -7.88 9.14 -0.91
CA GLY A 153 -8.47 8.56 0.31
C GLY A 153 -8.01 7.13 0.62
N THR A 154 -8.16 6.73 1.88
CA THR A 154 -8.21 5.31 2.30
C THR A 154 -9.38 4.56 1.66
N GLY A 155 -10.37 5.23 1.06
CA GLY A 155 -11.43 4.63 0.23
C GLY A 155 -11.65 5.25 -1.16
N GLY A 156 -10.61 5.87 -1.73
CA GLY A 156 -10.66 6.45 -3.09
C GLY A 156 -10.31 5.49 -4.23
N SER A 157 -10.52 5.92 -5.48
CA SER A 157 -10.00 5.21 -6.67
C SER A 157 -8.47 5.07 -6.63
N GLY A 158 -7.77 6.03 -6.01
CA GLY A 158 -6.31 6.04 -5.87
C GLY A 158 -5.74 4.83 -5.11
N ILE A 159 -6.39 4.36 -4.04
CA ILE A 159 -5.90 3.18 -3.30
C ILE A 159 -6.07 1.90 -4.13
N MET A 160 -7.19 1.76 -4.83
CA MET A 160 -7.43 0.59 -5.68
C MET A 160 -6.46 0.56 -6.87
N THR A 161 -6.15 1.70 -7.48
CA THR A 161 -5.13 1.81 -8.52
C THR A 161 -3.77 1.40 -7.97
N PHE A 162 -3.35 1.96 -6.83
CA PHE A 162 -2.07 1.61 -6.19
C PHE A 162 -1.96 0.09 -5.92
N LEU A 163 -2.98 -0.52 -5.31
CA LEU A 163 -2.97 -1.94 -4.99
C LEU A 163 -2.91 -2.81 -6.25
N LYS A 164 -3.64 -2.44 -7.30
CA LYS A 164 -3.60 -3.14 -8.60
C LYS A 164 -2.22 -3.01 -9.25
N THR A 165 -1.63 -1.82 -9.27
CA THR A 165 -0.27 -1.59 -9.79
C THR A 165 0.75 -2.45 -9.05
N VAL A 166 0.75 -2.47 -7.71
CA VAL A 166 1.67 -3.29 -6.90
C VAL A 166 1.47 -4.79 -7.19
N ARG A 167 0.22 -5.26 -7.32
CA ARG A 167 -0.09 -6.64 -7.71
C ARG A 167 0.44 -6.95 -9.12
N ASP A 168 0.20 -6.08 -10.08
CA ASP A 168 0.55 -6.34 -11.48
C ASP A 168 2.07 -6.30 -11.67
N LYS A 169 2.79 -5.41 -10.98
CA LYS A 169 4.27 -5.43 -10.90
C LYS A 169 4.83 -6.72 -10.28
N THR A 170 4.04 -7.45 -9.49
CA THR A 170 4.44 -8.77 -8.98
C THR A 170 4.44 -9.83 -10.08
N LYS A 171 3.50 -9.73 -11.04
CA LYS A 171 3.40 -10.68 -12.15
C LYS A 171 4.61 -10.56 -13.09
N ASP A 172 5.13 -9.36 -13.24
CA ASP A 172 6.31 -9.10 -14.08
C ASP A 172 7.58 -9.83 -13.60
N VAL A 173 7.56 -10.40 -12.39
CA VAL A 173 8.71 -11.11 -11.79
C VAL A 173 8.81 -12.56 -12.24
N PHE A 174 7.71 -13.18 -12.71
CA PHE A 174 7.72 -14.58 -13.16
C PHE A 174 8.87 -14.85 -14.14
N LEU A 175 9.40 -16.06 -14.05
CA LEU A 175 10.46 -16.49 -14.96
C LEU A 175 9.89 -16.66 -16.38
N PRO A 176 10.68 -16.35 -17.43
CA PRO A 176 10.27 -16.60 -18.80
C PRO A 176 10.01 -18.10 -18.98
N GLN A 177 8.89 -18.44 -19.62
CA GLN A 177 8.60 -19.81 -20.02
C GLN A 177 9.69 -20.24 -21.02
N THR A 178 10.47 -21.25 -20.66
CA THR A 178 11.33 -21.94 -21.63
C THR A 178 10.41 -22.70 -22.58
N SER A 179 10.11 -22.12 -23.74
CA SER A 179 9.49 -22.87 -24.84
C SER A 179 10.36 -24.08 -25.15
N LYS A 180 9.79 -25.27 -24.98
CA LYS A 180 10.36 -26.52 -25.50
C LYS A 180 10.14 -26.60 -27.00
#